data_AF-A0ABD3BNQ4-F1
#
_entry.id   AF-A0ABD3BNQ4-F1
#
_cell.length_a   1.000
_cell.length_b   1.000
_cell.length_c   1.000
_cell.angle_alpha   90.00
_cell.angle_beta   90.00
_cell.angle_gamma   90.00
#
_symmetry.space_group_name_H-M   'P 1'
#
loop_
_entity.id
_entity.type
_entity.pdbx_description
1 polymer ?
#
loop_
_entity_poly.entity_id
_entity_poly.type
_entity_poly.pdbx_seq_one_letter_code
_entity_poly.pdbx_strand_id
1 'polypeptide(L)'
;MILQADEMSCEGAISVGAWGGQDGNHWSYQAKHGGLKHIIICYGQVINSVMFKGDGDEEASAATADYSARFGGSGGYKTEKVIIDYPLEYLTGITGKLKFHTNRTIYGPFGEGEKGDPFSFITEGGVITGFHGRAGDYVDAIGVYIKPAGLQLNVRDPGLLTRRLGPYLGCCINGAGSWDDGVFSAVKGVHVYVDSDKSVVSGVQFVYEKRDGCVVLSTLHGAIGDIMKKIEIDDDSEFLIGVDGLHGCVDGEKVIKSLTFHTNKGKYGPMDDEFGEYFCSMSSMSIKGKVVGFFGESKARLNAIGVHTEYF
;
A
#
# COMPACT_ATOMS: atom_id res chain seq x y z
N MET A 1 28.72 35.66 15.67
CA MET A 1 27.31 36.10 15.61
C MET A 1 26.50 34.85 15.32
N ILE A 2 25.57 34.53 16.21
CA ILE A 2 25.01 33.20 16.44
C ILE A 2 24.12 32.80 15.26
N LEU A 3 24.39 31.62 14.68
CA LEU A 3 23.44 30.92 13.81
C LEU A 3 22.35 30.35 14.72
N GLN A 4 21.13 30.85 14.61
CA GLN A 4 19.97 30.24 15.24
C GLN A 4 19.34 29.31 14.20
N ALA A 5 19.74 28.04 14.26
CA ALA A 5 18.99 26.95 13.67
C ALA A 5 17.88 26.60 14.65
N ASP A 6 16.63 26.94 14.33
CA ASP A 6 15.50 26.29 14.98
C ASP A 6 15.27 24.96 14.28
N GLU A 7 15.98 23.95 14.79
CA GLU A 7 15.61 22.56 14.69
C GLU A 7 14.24 22.35 15.35
N MET A 8 13.26 21.98 14.55
CA MET A 8 12.24 21.03 15.01
C MET A 8 12.29 19.83 14.07
N SER A 9 13.38 19.05 14.20
CA SER A 9 13.36 17.67 13.73
C SER A 9 12.51 16.87 14.73
N CYS A 10 11.34 16.41 14.27
CA CYS A 10 10.56 15.44 15.02
C CYS A 10 11.15 14.06 14.73
N GLU A 11 11.64 13.40 15.78
CA GLU A 11 12.40 12.15 15.73
C GLU A 11 11.78 11.09 14.80
N GLY A 12 12.54 10.69 13.77
CA GLY A 12 12.35 9.45 13.02
C GLY A 12 11.48 9.49 11.75
N ALA A 13 10.99 10.65 11.29
CA ALA A 13 10.27 10.78 10.02
C ALA A 13 11.17 11.30 8.88
N ILE A 14 11.08 10.68 7.70
CA ILE A 14 11.76 11.13 6.47
C ILE A 14 10.85 12.11 5.74
N SER A 15 11.37 13.29 5.35
CA SER A 15 10.66 14.29 4.55
C SER A 15 10.95 14.09 3.07
N VAL A 16 9.95 14.14 2.20
CA VAL A 16 10.11 14.07 0.74
C VAL A 16 9.30 15.17 0.04
N GLY A 17 9.90 15.82 -0.95
CA GLY A 17 9.37 17.03 -1.59
C GLY A 17 9.95 18.31 -0.97
N ALA A 18 9.30 19.47 -1.05
CA ALA A 18 7.97 19.74 -1.59
C ALA A 18 7.97 19.94 -3.12
N TRP A 19 6.88 19.56 -3.78
CA TRP A 19 6.62 19.81 -5.20
C TRP A 19 5.68 21.00 -5.35
N GLY A 20 6.05 21.98 -6.18
CA GLY A 20 5.26 23.18 -6.46
C GLY A 20 6.10 24.46 -6.50
N GLY A 21 5.43 25.60 -6.35
CA GLY A 21 6.02 26.94 -6.38
C GLY A 21 6.76 27.34 -5.09
N GLN A 22 7.45 28.48 -5.16
CA GLN A 22 8.22 29.02 -4.02
C GLN A 22 7.45 30.08 -3.22
N ASP A 23 6.25 30.46 -3.68
CA ASP A 23 5.37 31.42 -3.02
C ASP A 23 4.77 30.87 -1.72
N GLY A 24 3.99 31.71 -1.03
CA GLY A 24 3.32 31.35 0.21
C GLY A 24 4.25 31.17 1.42
N ASN A 25 3.65 30.88 2.57
CA ASN A 25 4.36 30.63 3.83
C ASN A 25 4.50 29.13 4.09
N HIS A 26 5.61 28.74 4.72
CA HIS A 26 5.84 27.34 5.08
C HIS A 26 4.81 26.84 6.11
N TRP A 27 4.35 25.61 5.94
CA TRP A 27 3.49 24.92 6.89
C TRP A 27 3.88 23.45 7.01
N SER A 28 3.55 22.84 8.16
CA SER A 28 3.72 21.41 8.36
C SER A 28 2.64 20.84 9.28
N TYR A 29 2.32 19.58 9.07
CA TYR A 29 1.41 18.81 9.88
C TYR A 29 1.88 17.35 9.93
N GLN A 30 1.97 16.78 11.13
CA GLN A 30 2.21 15.35 11.35
C GLN A 30 1.18 14.81 12.34
N ALA A 31 0.65 13.63 12.05
CA ALA A 31 -0.23 12.91 12.97
C ALA A 31 0.55 12.47 14.22
N LYS A 32 -0.05 12.66 15.40
CA LYS A 32 0.62 12.42 16.68
C LYS A 32 0.78 10.94 17.02
N HIS A 33 -0.24 10.11 16.74
CA HIS A 33 -0.31 8.72 17.24
C HIS A 33 -0.49 7.65 16.16
N GLY A 34 -0.15 7.95 14.90
CA GLY A 34 -0.29 6.97 13.83
C GLY A 34 -0.23 7.61 12.45
N GLY A 35 -1.15 7.21 11.60
CA GLY A 35 -1.37 7.76 10.26
C GLY A 35 -2.51 8.79 10.24
N LEU A 36 -2.85 9.19 9.03
CA LEU A 36 -3.90 10.17 8.76
C LEU A 36 -5.26 9.51 8.63
N LYS A 37 -6.31 10.15 9.15
CA LYS A 37 -7.71 9.72 9.06
C LYS A 37 -8.52 10.56 8.10
N HIS A 38 -8.27 11.86 8.03
CA HIS A 38 -9.00 12.74 7.12
C HIS A 38 -8.08 13.70 6.39
N ILE A 39 -8.40 13.93 5.12
CA ILE A 39 -7.87 15.05 4.33
C ILE A 39 -9.06 15.81 3.77
N ILE A 40 -9.15 17.10 4.07
CA ILE A 40 -10.14 18.00 3.46
C ILE A 40 -9.41 18.84 2.42
N ILE A 41 -9.90 18.82 1.19
CA ILE A 41 -9.35 19.60 0.08
C ILE A 41 -10.43 20.56 -0.41
N CYS A 42 -10.13 21.87 -0.40
CA CYS A 42 -10.93 22.86 -1.13
C CYS A 42 -10.24 23.22 -2.43
N TYR A 43 -10.97 23.17 -3.54
CA TYR A 43 -10.43 23.42 -4.86
C TYR A 43 -11.44 24.01 -5.84
N GLY A 44 -10.92 24.58 -6.91
CA GLY A 44 -11.64 24.92 -8.14
C GLY A 44 -10.78 24.48 -9.33
N GLN A 45 -10.29 25.45 -10.11
CA GLN A 45 -9.26 25.17 -11.12
C GLN A 45 -7.94 24.71 -10.49
N VAL A 46 -7.59 25.25 -9.32
CA VAL A 46 -6.40 24.88 -8.55
C VAL A 46 -6.78 24.46 -7.13
N ILE A 47 -5.82 23.94 -6.37
CA ILE A 47 -6.00 23.62 -4.96
C ILE A 47 -5.92 24.91 -4.14
N ASN A 48 -7.03 25.28 -3.50
CA ASN A 48 -7.10 26.49 -2.68
C ASN A 48 -6.59 26.24 -1.27
N SER A 49 -6.98 25.12 -0.66
CA SER A 49 -6.51 24.80 0.68
C SER A 49 -6.62 23.33 1.04
N VAL A 50 -5.81 22.90 2.01
CA VAL A 50 -5.85 21.57 2.62
C VAL A 50 -5.95 21.63 4.14
N MET A 51 -6.61 20.65 4.74
CA MET A 51 -6.66 20.42 6.19
C MET A 51 -6.56 18.92 6.47
N PHE A 52 -6.00 18.55 7.62
CA PHE A 52 -5.70 17.17 7.97
C PHE A 52 -6.21 16.81 9.36
N LYS A 53 -6.53 15.53 9.58
CA LYS A 53 -6.77 14.94 10.90
C LYS A 53 -6.03 13.62 11.03
N GLY A 54 -5.32 13.42 12.14
CA GLY A 54 -4.55 12.23 12.45
C GLY A 54 -5.32 11.26 13.35
N ASP A 55 -4.79 10.05 13.47
CA ASP A 55 -5.27 9.10 14.48
C ASP A 55 -4.87 9.53 15.90
N GLY A 56 -5.80 9.38 16.86
CA GLY A 56 -5.62 9.80 18.25
C GLY A 56 -5.83 11.31 18.53
N ASP A 57 -6.21 12.09 17.53
CA ASP A 57 -6.74 13.45 17.73
C ASP A 57 -8.20 13.33 18.23
N GLU A 58 -8.39 13.05 19.54
CA GLU A 58 -9.71 12.85 20.16
C GLU A 58 -10.62 14.08 20.12
N GLU A 59 -11.91 13.76 20.05
CA GLU A 59 -13.09 14.60 19.90
C GLU A 59 -13.34 15.42 21.18
N ALA A 60 -12.62 16.53 21.34
CA ALA A 60 -12.97 17.52 22.34
C ALA A 60 -14.29 18.19 21.92
N SER A 61 -15.38 17.74 22.56
CA SER A 61 -16.70 18.37 22.64
C SER A 61 -16.76 19.80 22.06
N ALA A 62 -17.51 19.92 20.96
CA ALA A 62 -18.09 21.14 20.41
C ALA A 62 -17.13 22.21 19.86
N ALA A 63 -17.27 22.41 18.54
CA ALA A 63 -16.91 23.59 17.77
C ALA A 63 -15.41 23.90 17.61
N THR A 64 -14.87 23.53 16.44
CA THR A 64 -13.68 24.09 15.74
C THR A 64 -12.29 23.51 16.02
N ALA A 65 -12.13 22.46 16.85
CA ALA A 65 -10.81 21.93 17.22
C ALA A 65 -10.44 20.54 16.62
N ASP A 66 -11.06 20.11 15.52
CA ASP A 66 -10.93 18.72 15.02
C ASP A 66 -9.85 18.49 13.95
N TYR A 67 -9.35 19.55 13.33
CA TYR A 67 -8.48 19.48 12.16
C TYR A 67 -7.27 20.39 12.35
N SER A 68 -6.21 20.14 11.59
CA SER A 68 -5.13 21.09 11.43
C SER A 68 -5.67 22.47 11.05
N ALA A 69 -4.83 23.50 11.21
CA ALA A 69 -5.08 24.78 10.56
C ALA A 69 -5.35 24.56 9.05
N ARG A 70 -6.14 25.44 8.46
CA ARG A 70 -6.31 25.52 7.00
C ARG A 70 -5.01 26.04 6.40
N PHE A 71 -4.40 25.25 5.53
CA PHE A 71 -3.23 25.66 4.77
C PHE A 71 -3.68 26.07 3.38
N GLY A 72 -3.68 27.37 3.10
CA GLY A 72 -4.19 27.98 1.87
C GLY A 72 -5.35 28.94 2.11
N GLY A 73 -5.91 29.48 1.03
CA GLY A 73 -6.96 30.50 1.08
C GLY A 73 -8.37 29.95 1.32
N SER A 74 -9.34 30.86 1.44
CA SER A 74 -10.77 30.56 1.58
C SER A 74 -11.51 30.36 0.26
N GLY A 75 -10.78 30.37 -0.86
CA GLY A 75 -11.34 30.17 -2.20
C GLY A 75 -11.68 28.72 -2.53
N GLY A 76 -12.00 28.48 -3.80
CA GLY A 76 -12.48 27.18 -4.28
C GLY A 76 -13.97 27.03 -4.06
N TYR A 77 -14.63 26.33 -4.98
CA TYR A 77 -16.07 26.13 -4.95
C TYR A 77 -16.45 24.65 -4.74
N LYS A 78 -15.46 23.76 -4.68
CA LYS A 78 -15.61 22.35 -4.31
C LYS A 78 -14.85 22.06 -3.02
N THR A 79 -15.44 21.23 -2.18
CA THR A 79 -14.81 20.70 -0.97
C THR A 79 -15.01 19.20 -0.95
N GLU A 80 -13.90 18.47 -0.93
CA GLU A 80 -13.90 17.01 -0.84
C GLU A 80 -13.24 16.58 0.46
N LYS A 81 -13.80 15.54 1.08
CA LYS A 81 -13.27 14.94 2.30
C LYS A 81 -12.85 13.50 1.99
N VAL A 82 -11.55 13.28 1.97
CA VAL A 82 -10.96 11.93 1.92
C VAL A 82 -11.00 11.36 3.33
N ILE A 83 -11.67 10.22 3.48
CA ILE A 83 -11.73 9.45 4.72
C ILE A 83 -10.84 8.24 4.56
N ILE A 84 -9.91 8.08 5.47
CA ILE A 84 -8.90 7.02 5.48
C ILE A 84 -9.19 6.16 6.69
N ASP A 85 -9.53 4.90 6.45
CA ASP A 85 -9.86 3.91 7.47
C ASP A 85 -8.62 3.38 8.20
N TYR A 86 -7.88 4.28 8.86
CA TYR A 86 -6.67 3.94 9.62
C TYR A 86 -6.99 3.07 10.85
N PRO A 87 -6.22 1.98 11.13
CA PRO A 87 -4.93 1.60 10.53
C PRO A 87 -5.03 0.66 9.30
N LEU A 88 -6.23 0.28 8.87
CA LEU A 88 -6.41 -0.70 7.80
C LEU A 88 -6.20 -0.10 6.41
N GLU A 89 -6.49 1.18 6.27
CA GLU A 89 -6.14 2.04 5.14
C GLU A 89 -5.15 3.12 5.59
N TYR A 90 -4.11 3.35 4.81
CA TYR A 90 -3.10 4.36 5.08
C TYR A 90 -2.43 4.81 3.79
N LEU A 91 -1.88 6.02 3.82
CA LEU A 91 -1.28 6.65 2.66
C LEU A 91 0.08 6.04 2.34
N THR A 92 0.27 5.72 1.07
CA THR A 92 1.48 5.15 0.48
C THR A 92 2.08 6.06 -0.58
N GLY A 93 1.37 7.09 -1.03
CA GLY A 93 1.93 7.98 -2.05
C GLY A 93 1.10 9.21 -2.34
N ILE A 94 1.71 10.11 -3.09
CA ILE A 94 1.09 11.32 -3.62
C ILE A 94 1.59 11.56 -5.04
N THR A 95 0.67 11.92 -5.94
CA THR A 95 1.03 12.30 -7.32
C THR A 95 0.37 13.61 -7.70
N GLY A 96 0.85 14.23 -8.78
CA GLY A 96 0.32 15.47 -9.35
C GLY A 96 -1.18 15.42 -9.68
N LYS A 97 -1.75 16.56 -10.10
CA LYS A 97 -3.21 16.81 -10.03
C LYS A 97 -3.82 16.37 -8.68
N LEU A 98 -3.00 16.47 -7.62
CA LEU A 98 -3.24 16.01 -6.26
C LEU A 98 -4.06 14.70 -6.20
N LYS A 99 -3.38 13.56 -6.35
CA LYS A 99 -3.97 12.26 -6.01
C LYS A 99 -3.28 11.70 -4.78
N PHE A 100 -4.06 11.11 -3.90
CA PHE A 100 -3.57 10.40 -2.72
C PHE A 100 -3.66 8.89 -2.97
N HIS A 101 -2.53 8.21 -2.88
CA HIS A 101 -2.45 6.76 -3.00
C HIS A 101 -2.48 6.17 -1.61
N THR A 102 -3.35 5.19 -1.40
CA THR A 102 -3.37 4.37 -0.19
C THR A 102 -3.00 2.93 -0.53
N ASN A 103 -2.83 2.10 0.49
CA ASN A 103 -2.74 0.66 0.32
C ASN A 103 -4.04 -0.01 -0.17
N ARG A 104 -5.14 0.74 -0.37
CA ARG A 104 -6.44 0.22 -0.82
C ARG A 104 -6.94 0.84 -2.11
N THR A 105 -6.75 2.15 -2.30
CA THR A 105 -7.35 2.89 -3.41
C THR A 105 -6.56 4.15 -3.73
N ILE A 106 -7.02 4.89 -4.73
CA ILE A 106 -6.50 6.20 -5.10
C ILE A 106 -7.64 7.21 -5.00
N TYR A 107 -7.43 8.28 -4.23
CA TYR A 107 -8.35 9.41 -4.14
C TYR A 107 -7.90 10.54 -5.07
N GLY A 108 -8.86 11.17 -5.75
CA GLY A 108 -8.62 12.26 -6.69
C GLY A 108 -8.72 11.81 -8.16
N PRO A 109 -8.21 12.61 -9.12
CA PRO A 109 -7.47 13.86 -8.92
C PRO A 109 -8.34 14.97 -8.33
N PHE A 110 -7.72 15.84 -7.53
CA PHE A 110 -8.35 17.07 -7.04
C PHE A 110 -7.80 18.28 -7.81
N GLY A 111 -8.67 19.25 -8.09
CA GLY A 111 -8.39 20.37 -8.99
C GLY A 111 -8.85 20.09 -10.43
N GLU A 112 -9.50 21.08 -11.05
CA GLU A 112 -10.04 20.98 -12.41
C GLU A 112 -9.12 21.51 -13.50
N GLY A 113 -7.99 22.11 -13.10
CA GLY A 113 -7.02 22.68 -14.02
C GLY A 113 -6.50 21.66 -15.02
N GLU A 114 -6.44 22.08 -16.29
CA GLU A 114 -5.94 21.22 -17.36
C GLU A 114 -4.41 21.06 -17.33
N LYS A 115 -3.69 22.03 -16.72
CA LYS A 115 -2.22 22.10 -16.67
C LYS A 115 -1.70 22.07 -15.23
N GLY A 116 -0.63 21.31 -15.02
CA GLY A 116 0.15 21.29 -13.79
C GLY A 116 1.40 20.43 -13.98
N ASP A 117 2.48 20.74 -13.27
CA ASP A 117 3.72 19.98 -13.38
C ASP A 117 3.52 18.57 -12.80
N PRO A 118 3.88 17.51 -13.55
CA PRO A 118 3.76 16.16 -13.04
C PRO A 118 4.79 15.93 -11.95
N PHE A 119 4.32 15.47 -10.80
CA PHE A 119 5.16 14.87 -9.77
C PHE A 119 4.58 13.52 -9.36
N SER A 120 5.43 12.64 -8.87
CA SER A 120 5.01 11.34 -8.38
C SER A 120 5.93 10.89 -7.26
N PHE A 121 5.33 10.44 -6.17
CA PHE A 121 6.04 9.81 -5.09
C PHE A 121 5.20 8.68 -4.52
N ILE A 122 5.75 7.46 -4.55
CA ILE A 122 5.16 6.24 -3.98
C ILE A 122 6.22 5.62 -3.07
N THR A 123 5.85 5.23 -1.85
CA THR A 123 6.76 4.59 -0.90
C THR A 123 6.65 3.06 -0.96
N GLU A 124 7.80 2.39 -0.95
CA GLU A 124 7.92 0.93 -0.83
C GLU A 124 8.09 0.59 0.67
N GLY A 125 7.01 0.23 1.36
CA GLY A 125 7.05 -0.21 2.77
C GLY A 125 6.99 0.91 3.83
N GLY A 126 6.72 2.16 3.44
CA GLY A 126 6.48 3.29 4.34
C GLY A 126 5.00 3.65 4.51
N VAL A 127 4.72 4.50 5.50
CA VAL A 127 3.41 5.14 5.71
C VAL A 127 3.61 6.65 5.70
N ILE A 128 2.81 7.36 4.91
CA ILE A 128 2.74 8.83 5.01
C ILE A 128 1.98 9.19 6.28
N THR A 129 2.67 9.86 7.20
CA THR A 129 2.18 10.23 8.54
C THR A 129 1.89 11.73 8.66
N GLY A 130 2.19 12.50 7.62
CA GLY A 130 2.00 13.94 7.62
C GLY A 130 2.34 14.57 6.29
N PHE A 131 2.11 15.87 6.21
CA PHE A 131 2.39 16.70 5.06
C PHE A 131 3.11 17.98 5.49
N HIS A 132 3.88 18.54 4.58
CA HIS A 132 4.45 19.88 4.70
C HIS A 132 4.34 20.59 3.37
N GLY A 133 4.57 21.89 3.34
CA GLY A 133 4.43 22.63 2.10
C GLY A 133 4.54 24.12 2.26
N ARG A 134 4.03 24.82 1.26
CA ARG A 134 3.87 26.27 1.25
C ARG A 134 2.46 26.64 0.86
N ALA A 135 1.91 27.68 1.48
CA ALA A 135 0.57 28.14 1.19
C ALA A 135 0.40 29.64 1.46
N GLY A 136 -0.31 30.31 0.55
CA GLY A 136 -0.86 31.66 0.68
C GLY A 136 -2.35 31.64 0.36
N ASP A 137 -2.76 32.31 -0.72
CA ASP A 137 -4.14 32.24 -1.24
C ASP A 137 -4.48 30.86 -1.83
N TYR A 138 -3.46 30.08 -2.19
CA TYR A 138 -3.53 28.72 -2.72
C TYR A 138 -2.54 27.80 -1.99
N VAL A 139 -2.58 26.51 -2.31
CA VAL A 139 -1.52 25.58 -1.91
C VAL A 139 -0.41 25.66 -2.97
N ASP A 140 0.66 26.39 -2.65
CA ASP A 140 1.77 26.66 -3.57
C ASP A 140 2.69 25.44 -3.74
N ALA A 141 2.96 24.70 -2.66
CA ALA A 141 3.75 23.48 -2.70
C ALA A 141 3.31 22.46 -1.66
N ILE A 142 3.53 21.17 -1.94
CA ILE A 142 3.21 20.06 -1.03
C ILE A 142 4.31 19.00 -1.00
N GLY A 143 4.61 18.48 0.17
CA GLY A 143 5.54 17.39 0.45
C GLY A 143 4.97 16.49 1.56
N VAL A 144 5.64 15.37 1.81
CA VAL A 144 5.15 14.31 2.69
C VAL A 144 6.17 13.94 3.76
N TYR A 145 5.67 13.57 4.94
CA TYR A 145 6.45 12.92 5.98
C TYR A 145 6.15 11.43 6.01
N ILE A 146 7.20 10.61 6.04
CA ILE A 146 7.12 9.16 5.91
C ILE A 146 7.79 8.51 7.10
N LYS A 147 7.14 7.48 7.65
CA LYS A 147 7.76 6.57 8.62
C LYS A 147 7.76 5.15 8.06
N PRO A 148 8.80 4.34 8.31
CA PRO A 148 8.77 2.90 8.04
C PRO A 148 7.55 2.27 8.72
N ALA A 149 6.80 1.42 8.00
CA ALA A 149 5.58 0.80 8.54
C ALA A 149 5.82 -0.03 9.82
N GLY A 150 7.07 -0.44 10.08
CA GLY A 150 7.48 -1.19 11.27
C GLY A 150 7.71 -0.38 12.56
N LEU A 151 7.40 0.94 12.60
CA LEU A 151 7.61 1.79 13.79
C LEU A 151 6.32 2.34 14.44
N GLN A 152 5.12 1.95 13.99
CA GLN A 152 3.87 2.56 14.49
C GLN A 152 2.79 1.62 15.02
N LEU A 153 3.01 0.31 15.10
CA LEU A 153 2.02 -0.57 15.75
C LEU A 153 2.23 -0.62 17.27
N ASN A 154 1.97 0.50 17.96
CA ASN A 154 1.67 0.47 19.39
C ASN A 154 0.21 0.01 19.57
N VAL A 155 -0.08 -1.23 19.17
CA VAL A 155 -1.36 -1.88 19.46
C VAL A 155 -1.23 -2.50 20.85
N ARG A 156 -2.04 -2.02 21.80
CA ARG A 156 -2.07 -2.48 23.20
C ARG A 156 -2.68 -3.87 23.40
N ASP A 157 -2.57 -4.79 22.45
CA ASP A 157 -3.01 -6.18 22.63
C ASP A 157 -2.04 -7.18 21.95
N PRO A 158 -1.37 -8.09 22.69
CA PRO A 158 -0.46 -9.10 22.14
C PRO A 158 -1.15 -10.27 21.42
N GLY A 159 -2.43 -10.14 21.06
CA GLY A 159 -3.22 -11.20 20.44
C GLY A 159 -3.33 -11.02 18.92
N LEU A 160 -2.44 -11.68 18.17
CA LEU A 160 -2.61 -11.97 16.73
C LEU A 160 -2.92 -10.75 15.83
N LEU A 161 -1.92 -9.94 15.51
CA LEU A 161 -2.01 -8.97 14.40
C LEU A 161 -1.83 -9.70 13.05
N THR A 162 -2.84 -10.47 12.63
CA THR A 162 -2.94 -10.96 11.25
C THR A 162 -3.32 -9.80 10.34
N ARG A 163 -2.34 -9.09 9.79
CA ARG A 163 -2.61 -8.05 8.78
C ARG A 163 -2.75 -8.71 7.41
N ARG A 164 -3.95 -8.63 6.85
CA ARG A 164 -4.26 -8.95 5.44
C ARG A 164 -3.61 -7.87 4.56
N LEU A 165 -2.56 -8.22 3.83
CA LEU A 165 -1.99 -7.36 2.79
C LEU A 165 -2.59 -7.78 1.43
N GLY A 166 -3.54 -6.97 0.93
CA GLY A 166 -4.29 -7.14 -0.33
C GLY A 166 -5.81 -6.98 -0.13
N PRO A 167 -6.59 -6.36 -1.06
CA PRO A 167 -6.48 -6.54 -2.52
C PRO A 167 -6.35 -5.23 -3.32
N TYR A 168 -5.41 -5.15 -4.27
CA TYR A 168 -5.23 -3.99 -5.16
C TYR A 168 -6.16 -3.97 -6.38
N LEU A 169 -7.16 -4.86 -6.44
CA LEU A 169 -8.15 -4.92 -7.52
C LEU A 169 -9.51 -5.35 -6.99
N GLY A 170 -10.27 -4.41 -6.41
CA GLY A 170 -11.74 -4.51 -6.28
C GLY A 170 -12.28 -5.84 -5.75
N CYS A 171 -11.52 -6.56 -4.92
CA CYS A 171 -11.89 -7.91 -4.52
C CYS A 171 -12.85 -7.77 -3.34
N CYS A 172 -14.14 -7.91 -3.62
CA CYS A 172 -15.07 -8.31 -2.59
C CYS A 172 -14.66 -9.73 -2.19
N ILE A 173 -14.24 -9.95 -0.96
CA ILE A 173 -13.93 -11.29 -0.40
C ILE A 173 -15.22 -12.18 -0.34
N ASN A 174 -16.35 -11.63 -0.81
CA ASN A 174 -17.64 -12.31 -1.00
C ASN A 174 -18.03 -12.43 -2.49
N GLY A 175 -17.11 -12.13 -3.42
CA GLY A 175 -17.33 -12.25 -4.86
C GLY A 175 -17.16 -13.70 -5.34
N ALA A 176 -17.81 -14.06 -6.44
CA ALA A 176 -17.61 -15.37 -7.05
C ALA A 176 -16.15 -15.56 -7.49
N GLY A 177 -15.45 -16.55 -6.94
CA GLY A 177 -14.05 -16.87 -7.26
C GLY A 177 -13.01 -16.40 -6.23
N SER A 178 -13.41 -15.73 -5.15
CA SER A 178 -12.48 -15.41 -4.04
C SER A 178 -12.14 -16.62 -3.20
N TRP A 179 -10.90 -16.69 -2.72
CA TRP A 179 -10.40 -17.74 -1.84
C TRP A 179 -9.49 -17.15 -0.75
N ASP A 180 -9.44 -17.82 0.40
CA ASP A 180 -8.60 -17.46 1.55
C ASP A 180 -8.23 -18.76 2.28
N ASP A 181 -6.95 -19.14 2.24
CA ASP A 181 -6.48 -20.36 2.90
C ASP A 181 -6.41 -20.21 4.42
N GLY A 182 -6.50 -18.97 4.93
CA GLY A 182 -6.30 -18.64 6.33
C GLY A 182 -4.82 -18.55 6.72
N VAL A 183 -4.55 -18.73 8.02
CA VAL A 183 -3.24 -18.48 8.63
C VAL A 183 -2.66 -19.79 9.20
N PHE A 184 -1.39 -20.01 8.91
CA PHE A 184 -0.61 -21.19 9.26
C PHE A 184 0.64 -20.80 10.06
N SER A 185 1.36 -21.79 10.59
CA SER A 185 2.62 -21.53 11.33
C SER A 185 3.73 -21.07 10.39
N ALA A 186 3.81 -21.69 9.21
CA ALA A 186 4.80 -21.39 8.19
C ALA A 186 4.33 -21.82 6.78
N VAL A 187 4.92 -21.21 5.76
CA VAL A 187 4.84 -21.65 4.37
C VAL A 187 6.12 -22.43 4.07
N LYS A 188 5.99 -23.72 3.72
CA LYS A 188 7.10 -24.64 3.43
C LYS A 188 7.38 -24.78 1.93
N GLY A 189 6.46 -24.32 1.08
CA GLY A 189 6.65 -24.39 -0.35
C GLY A 189 5.51 -23.78 -1.15
N VAL A 190 5.78 -23.55 -2.42
CA VAL A 190 4.82 -22.99 -3.38
C VAL A 190 4.91 -23.76 -4.68
N HIS A 191 3.77 -24.16 -5.22
CA HIS A 191 3.64 -24.71 -6.56
C HIS A 191 2.99 -23.66 -7.46
N VAL A 192 3.68 -23.27 -8.52
CA VAL A 192 3.18 -22.31 -9.51
C VAL A 192 2.92 -23.06 -10.81
N TYR A 193 1.69 -22.94 -11.31
CA TYR A 193 1.29 -23.49 -12.59
C TYR A 193 1.27 -22.37 -13.63
N VAL A 194 1.93 -22.60 -14.75
CA VAL A 194 2.05 -21.66 -15.87
C VAL A 194 1.41 -22.30 -17.10
N ASP A 195 0.62 -21.51 -17.83
CA ASP A 195 0.11 -21.81 -19.17
C ASP A 195 1.07 -21.15 -20.17
N SER A 196 1.91 -21.96 -20.81
CA SER A 196 3.00 -21.50 -21.68
C SER A 196 2.49 -20.90 -22.99
N ASP A 197 1.38 -21.41 -23.52
CA ASP A 197 0.75 -20.90 -24.75
C ASP A 197 0.26 -19.45 -24.58
N LYS A 198 -0.19 -19.09 -23.37
CA LYS A 198 -0.70 -17.76 -23.05
C LYS A 198 0.26 -16.89 -22.25
N SER A 199 1.40 -17.44 -21.85
CA SER A 199 2.39 -16.82 -20.95
C SER A 199 1.71 -16.21 -19.72
N VAL A 200 1.00 -17.04 -18.94
CA VAL A 200 0.25 -16.62 -17.74
C VAL A 200 0.42 -17.61 -16.60
N VAL A 201 0.31 -17.11 -15.35
CA VAL A 201 0.14 -17.98 -14.19
C VAL A 201 -1.31 -18.47 -14.17
N SER A 202 -1.51 -19.75 -14.48
CA SER A 202 -2.82 -20.39 -14.53
C SER A 202 -3.33 -20.73 -13.14
N GLY A 203 -2.45 -21.08 -12.20
CA GLY A 203 -2.84 -21.38 -10.83
C GLY A 203 -1.68 -21.52 -9.85
N VAL A 204 -2.03 -21.60 -8.56
CA VAL A 204 -1.07 -21.77 -7.46
C VAL A 204 -1.58 -22.75 -6.40
N GLN A 205 -0.63 -23.42 -5.74
CA GLN A 205 -0.86 -24.15 -4.50
C GLN A 205 0.25 -23.85 -3.50
N PHE A 206 -0.08 -23.95 -2.22
CA PHE A 206 0.83 -23.66 -1.12
C PHE A 206 0.97 -24.87 -0.21
N VAL A 207 2.19 -25.12 0.22
CA VAL A 207 2.50 -26.14 1.23
C VAL A 207 2.63 -25.41 2.56
N TYR A 208 1.72 -25.68 3.49
CA TYR A 208 1.67 -25.04 4.80
C TYR A 208 2.01 -25.99 5.92
N GLU A 209 2.64 -25.47 6.98
CA GLU A 209 2.81 -26.14 8.26
C GLU A 209 1.80 -25.59 9.28
N LYS A 210 1.04 -26.47 9.92
CA LYS A 210 0.06 -26.12 10.97
C LYS A 210 0.74 -25.99 12.34
N ARG A 211 -0.02 -25.52 13.34
CA ARG A 211 0.46 -25.37 14.73
C ARG A 211 0.86 -26.69 15.41
N ASP A 212 0.31 -27.79 14.95
CA ASP A 212 0.64 -29.15 15.41
C ASP A 212 1.85 -29.77 14.66
N GLY A 213 2.49 -29.01 13.76
CA GLY A 213 3.61 -29.47 12.93
C GLY A 213 3.19 -30.28 11.69
N CYS A 214 1.89 -30.48 11.46
CA CYS A 214 1.43 -31.20 10.27
C CYS A 214 1.57 -30.34 9.01
N VAL A 215 2.12 -30.91 7.95
CA VAL A 215 2.26 -30.27 6.64
C VAL A 215 1.05 -30.61 5.76
N VAL A 216 0.42 -29.60 5.18
CA VAL A 216 -0.75 -29.74 4.30
C VAL A 216 -0.58 -28.96 3.00
N LEU A 217 -1.16 -29.47 1.92
CA LEU A 217 -1.24 -28.77 0.64
C LEU A 217 -2.59 -28.03 0.56
N SER A 218 -2.57 -26.78 0.10
CA SER A 218 -3.79 -26.01 -0.16
C SER A 218 -4.61 -26.61 -1.30
N THR A 219 -5.85 -26.16 -1.44
CA THR A 219 -6.59 -26.35 -2.69
C THR A 219 -5.86 -25.64 -3.84
N LEU A 220 -6.08 -26.11 -5.07
CA LEU A 220 -5.62 -25.42 -6.26
C LEU A 220 -6.45 -24.15 -6.47
N HIS A 221 -5.76 -23.02 -6.58
CA HIS A 221 -6.37 -21.73 -6.88
C HIS A 221 -6.07 -21.36 -8.33
N GLY A 222 -7.10 -21.42 -9.18
CA GLY A 222 -6.99 -21.29 -10.64
C GLY A 222 -7.04 -22.65 -11.33
N ALA A 223 -6.20 -22.85 -12.34
CA ALA A 223 -6.16 -24.06 -13.15
C ALA A 223 -4.77 -24.69 -13.18
N ILE A 224 -4.73 -25.99 -13.51
CA ILE A 224 -3.48 -26.69 -13.80
C ILE A 224 -3.01 -26.20 -15.17
N GLY A 225 -1.84 -25.55 -15.19
CA GLY A 225 -1.10 -25.21 -16.41
C GLY A 225 -0.31 -26.40 -16.93
N ASP A 226 0.30 -26.22 -18.10
CA ASP A 226 1.17 -27.23 -18.73
C ASP A 226 2.56 -27.29 -18.08
N ILE A 227 3.01 -26.21 -17.43
CA ILE A 227 4.27 -26.16 -16.69
C ILE A 227 4.01 -26.00 -15.20
N MET A 228 4.63 -26.83 -14.37
CA MET A 228 4.61 -26.72 -12.90
C MET A 228 6.01 -26.38 -12.38
N LYS A 229 6.14 -25.24 -11.69
CA LYS A 229 7.35 -24.82 -11.01
C LYS A 229 7.17 -24.99 -9.50
N LYS A 230 8.08 -25.73 -8.86
CA LYS A 230 8.07 -25.98 -7.42
C LYS A 230 9.12 -25.12 -6.72
N ILE A 231 8.70 -24.43 -5.67
CA ILE A 231 9.54 -23.68 -4.73
C ILE A 231 9.49 -24.44 -3.41
N GLU A 232 10.66 -24.86 -2.93
CA GLU A 232 10.82 -25.46 -1.61
C GLU A 232 11.49 -24.45 -0.70
N ILE A 233 10.87 -24.21 0.45
CA ILE A 233 11.35 -23.29 1.49
C ILE A 233 11.81 -24.19 2.62
N ASP A 234 13.03 -24.70 2.45
CA ASP A 234 13.59 -25.75 3.29
C ASP A 234 14.76 -25.21 4.12
N ASP A 235 14.42 -24.45 5.17
CA ASP A 235 15.35 -24.07 6.23
C ASP A 235 14.57 -23.55 7.44
N ASP A 236 14.96 -23.93 8.65
CA ASP A 236 14.45 -23.33 9.90
C ASP A 236 14.68 -21.80 9.97
N SER A 237 15.56 -21.29 9.11
CA SER A 237 15.93 -19.88 9.03
C SER A 237 15.49 -19.17 7.74
N GLU A 238 14.82 -19.84 6.79
CA GLU A 238 14.27 -19.22 5.59
C GLU A 238 12.75 -19.11 5.67
N PHE A 239 12.22 -17.93 5.36
CA PHE A 239 10.79 -17.66 5.32
C PHE A 239 10.46 -16.62 4.26
N LEU A 240 9.26 -16.74 3.70
CA LEU A 240 8.71 -15.74 2.78
C LEU A 240 8.50 -14.41 3.50
N ILE A 241 8.90 -13.33 2.85
CA ILE A 241 8.68 -11.95 3.31
C ILE A 241 7.71 -11.19 2.41
N GLY A 242 7.39 -11.75 1.23
CA GLY A 242 6.42 -11.17 0.32
C GLY A 242 6.35 -11.89 -1.01
N VAL A 243 5.41 -11.45 -1.84
CA VAL A 243 5.25 -11.85 -3.23
C VAL A 243 5.16 -10.60 -4.09
N ASP A 244 5.90 -10.61 -5.18
CA ASP A 244 5.83 -9.63 -6.24
C ASP A 244 5.25 -10.27 -7.50
N GLY A 245 4.70 -9.47 -8.40
CA GLY A 245 4.18 -10.00 -9.64
C GLY A 245 3.86 -8.97 -10.70
N LEU A 246 3.71 -9.48 -11.92
CA LEU A 246 3.20 -8.72 -13.06
C LEU A 246 1.78 -9.20 -13.36
N HIS A 247 0.90 -8.26 -13.68
CA HIS A 247 -0.44 -8.57 -14.16
C HIS A 247 -0.66 -8.03 -15.58
N GLY A 248 -1.50 -8.72 -16.36
CA GLY A 248 -1.85 -8.32 -17.72
C GLY A 248 -3.32 -8.59 -18.02
N CYS A 249 -3.70 -8.41 -19.28
CA CYS A 249 -5.02 -8.75 -19.79
C CYS A 249 -4.88 -9.84 -20.85
N VAL A 250 -5.66 -10.92 -20.75
CA VAL A 250 -5.71 -12.00 -21.75
C VAL A 250 -7.18 -12.34 -21.98
N ASP A 251 -7.60 -12.36 -23.24
CA ASP A 251 -9.01 -12.61 -23.63
C ASP A 251 -10.02 -11.65 -22.98
N GLY A 252 -9.59 -10.42 -22.62
CA GLY A 252 -10.42 -9.44 -21.92
C GLY A 252 -10.49 -9.62 -20.40
N GLU A 253 -9.82 -10.63 -19.85
CA GLU A 253 -9.74 -10.89 -18.41
C GLU A 253 -8.39 -10.46 -17.83
N LYS A 254 -8.43 -9.81 -16.65
CA LYS A 254 -7.22 -9.45 -15.92
C LYS A 254 -6.64 -10.68 -15.23
N VAL A 255 -5.36 -10.97 -15.47
CA VAL A 255 -4.69 -12.20 -15.02
C VAL A 255 -3.30 -11.90 -14.49
N ILE A 256 -2.81 -12.76 -13.60
CA ILE A 256 -1.41 -12.74 -13.18
C ILE A 256 -0.53 -13.36 -14.28
N LYS A 257 0.47 -12.60 -14.69
CA LYS A 257 1.43 -12.96 -15.74
C LYS A 257 2.69 -13.59 -15.18
N SER A 258 3.21 -13.04 -14.10
CA SER A 258 4.42 -13.55 -13.46
C SER A 258 4.36 -13.33 -11.95
N LEU A 259 4.99 -14.23 -11.21
CA LEU A 259 5.18 -14.14 -9.76
C LEU A 259 6.66 -14.26 -9.43
N THR A 260 7.08 -13.49 -8.43
CA THR A 260 8.38 -13.60 -7.76
C THR A 260 8.14 -13.69 -6.27
N PHE A 261 8.63 -14.74 -5.63
CA PHE A 261 8.50 -14.92 -4.19
C PHE A 261 9.77 -14.45 -3.51
N HIS A 262 9.63 -13.57 -2.52
CA HIS A 262 10.76 -13.01 -1.78
C HIS A 262 10.89 -13.71 -0.44
N THR A 263 12.11 -14.08 -0.06
CA THR A 263 12.44 -14.60 1.27
C THR A 263 13.39 -13.65 1.99
N ASN A 264 13.59 -13.90 3.28
CA ASN A 264 14.64 -13.23 4.04
C ASN A 264 16.06 -13.59 3.57
N LYS A 265 16.22 -14.60 2.71
CA LYS A 265 17.52 -15.03 2.16
C LYS A 265 17.73 -14.69 0.69
N GLY A 266 16.67 -14.43 -0.06
CA GLY A 266 16.75 -14.19 -1.49
C GLY A 266 15.39 -14.06 -2.15
N LYS A 267 15.28 -14.57 -3.38
CA LYS A 267 14.04 -14.57 -4.15
C LYS A 267 13.97 -15.75 -5.12
N TYR A 268 12.77 -16.18 -5.43
CA TYR A 268 12.44 -17.21 -6.41
C TYR A 268 11.59 -16.61 -7.53
N GLY A 269 12.11 -16.56 -8.76
CA GLY A 269 11.44 -15.99 -9.93
C GLY A 269 12.32 -14.98 -10.70
N PRO A 270 11.79 -14.32 -11.74
CA PRO A 270 10.40 -14.38 -12.20
C PRO A 270 10.01 -15.74 -12.79
N MET A 271 8.75 -16.13 -12.64
CA MET A 271 8.26 -17.44 -13.08
C MET A 271 7.80 -17.48 -14.55
N ASP A 272 8.05 -16.42 -15.33
CA ASP A 272 7.84 -16.34 -16.79
C ASP A 272 8.90 -15.41 -17.42
N ASP A 273 9.37 -15.70 -18.64
CA ASP A 273 10.62 -15.16 -19.22
C ASP A 273 10.43 -14.27 -20.46
N GLU A 274 9.19 -13.94 -20.85
CA GLU A 274 8.95 -13.12 -22.05
C GLU A 274 8.30 -11.75 -21.75
N PHE A 275 9.08 -10.69 -22.00
CA PHE A 275 8.65 -9.30 -21.88
C PHE A 275 7.81 -8.87 -23.11
N GLY A 276 6.61 -8.32 -22.84
CA GLY A 276 5.77 -7.60 -23.80
C GLY A 276 5.17 -6.34 -23.15
N GLU A 277 4.67 -5.39 -23.94
CA GLU A 277 4.31 -4.04 -23.47
C GLU A 277 3.19 -3.98 -22.41
N TYR A 278 3.34 -3.04 -21.45
CA TYR A 278 2.41 -2.61 -20.39
C TYR A 278 2.19 -3.60 -19.22
N PHE A 279 3.01 -3.48 -18.17
CA PHE A 279 2.77 -4.14 -16.88
C PHE A 279 2.75 -3.15 -15.71
N CYS A 280 2.03 -3.49 -14.64
CA CYS A 280 2.19 -2.86 -13.33
C CYS A 280 2.83 -3.88 -12.37
N SER A 281 3.83 -3.43 -11.61
CA SER A 281 4.44 -4.21 -10.54
C SER A 281 3.51 -4.27 -9.33
N MET A 282 3.33 -5.46 -8.77
CA MET A 282 2.71 -5.69 -7.47
C MET A 282 3.81 -6.07 -6.49
N SER A 283 3.82 -5.49 -5.29
CA SER A 283 4.72 -5.94 -4.21
C SER A 283 4.02 -6.00 -2.87
N SER A 284 4.20 -7.12 -2.17
CA SER A 284 3.71 -7.34 -0.80
C SER A 284 4.84 -7.42 0.23
N MET A 285 6.02 -6.86 -0.08
CA MET A 285 7.20 -6.97 0.79
C MET A 285 6.94 -6.41 2.20
N SER A 286 7.13 -7.26 3.22
CA SER A 286 7.20 -6.87 4.61
C SER A 286 8.66 -6.77 5.06
N ILE A 287 9.07 -5.62 5.58
CA ILE A 287 10.45 -5.41 6.06
C ILE A 287 10.69 -6.10 7.42
N LYS A 288 9.63 -6.50 8.15
CA LYS A 288 9.72 -7.12 9.49
C LYS A 288 8.62 -8.15 9.77
N GLY A 289 8.37 -9.07 8.85
CA GLY A 289 7.40 -10.15 9.07
C GLY A 289 7.56 -11.29 8.10
N LYS A 290 7.01 -12.45 8.46
CA LYS A 290 6.93 -13.64 7.62
C LYS A 290 5.53 -13.82 7.05
N VAL A 291 5.45 -14.31 5.82
CA VAL A 291 4.19 -14.73 5.20
C VAL A 291 3.77 -16.06 5.83
N VAL A 292 2.51 -16.11 6.26
CA VAL A 292 1.92 -17.24 7.00
C VAL A 292 0.64 -17.77 6.34
N GLY A 293 0.27 -17.23 5.19
CA GLY A 293 -0.94 -17.64 4.47
C GLY A 293 -1.16 -16.80 3.24
N PHE A 294 -2.04 -17.27 2.36
CA PHE A 294 -2.41 -16.60 1.13
C PHE A 294 -3.91 -16.50 0.96
N PHE A 295 -4.34 -15.48 0.23
CA PHE A 295 -5.72 -15.30 -0.22
C PHE A 295 -5.71 -14.66 -1.60
N GLY A 296 -6.82 -14.68 -2.32
CA GLY A 296 -6.87 -14.13 -3.66
C GLY A 296 -8.19 -14.34 -4.37
N GLU A 297 -8.12 -14.22 -5.70
CA GLU A 297 -9.24 -14.49 -6.61
C GLU A 297 -8.74 -15.33 -7.78
N SER A 298 -9.51 -16.37 -8.10
CA SER A 298 -9.27 -17.20 -9.27
C SER A 298 -10.57 -17.64 -9.91
N LYS A 299 -10.63 -17.51 -11.23
CA LYS A 299 -11.68 -18.09 -12.08
C LYS A 299 -11.07 -19.26 -12.86
N ALA A 300 -11.06 -19.17 -14.19
CA ALA A 300 -10.33 -20.12 -15.04
C ALA A 300 -8.80 -19.98 -14.90
N ARG A 301 -8.31 -18.87 -14.34
CA ARG A 301 -6.88 -18.57 -14.11
C ARG A 301 -6.71 -17.81 -12.80
N LEU A 302 -5.46 -17.58 -12.39
CA LEU A 302 -5.16 -16.75 -11.24
C LEU A 302 -5.34 -15.26 -11.58
N ASN A 303 -6.26 -14.58 -10.89
CA ASN A 303 -6.60 -13.18 -11.15
C ASN A 303 -5.93 -12.24 -10.12
N ALA A 304 -5.89 -12.64 -8.86
CA ALA A 304 -5.30 -11.85 -7.77
C ALA A 304 -4.70 -12.77 -6.69
N ILE A 305 -3.67 -12.27 -6.02
CA ILE A 305 -3.00 -12.92 -4.89
C ILE A 305 -2.65 -11.88 -3.84
N GLY A 306 -2.78 -12.25 -2.57
CA GLY A 306 -2.42 -11.49 -1.39
C GLY A 306 -1.87 -12.41 -0.32
N VAL A 307 -1.29 -11.81 0.72
CA VAL A 307 -0.59 -12.55 1.79
C VAL A 307 -1.11 -12.17 3.16
N HIS A 308 -1.18 -13.16 4.04
CA HIS A 308 -1.25 -12.96 5.48
C HIS A 308 0.17 -12.87 6.03
N THR A 309 0.45 -11.85 6.83
CA THR A 309 1.78 -11.63 7.42
C THR A 309 1.71 -11.68 8.93
N GLU A 310 2.63 -12.44 9.53
CA GLU A 310 2.95 -12.41 10.95
C GLU A 310 4.20 -11.54 11.14
N TYR A 311 4.11 -10.51 11.98
CA TYR A 311 5.22 -9.58 12.22
C TYR A 311 6.10 -10.04 13.37
N PHE A 312 7.38 -9.70 13.29
CA PHE A 312 8.38 -9.90 14.35
C PHE A 312 8.61 -8.61 15.15
#